data_AF-A0A0A7KHL7-F1
#
_entry.id   AF-A0A0A7KHL7-F1
#
_cell.length_a   1.000
_cell.length_b   1.000
_cell.length_c   1.000
_cell.angle_alpha   90.00
_cell.angle_beta   90.00
_cell.angle_gamma   90.00
#
_symmetry.space_group_name_H-M   'P 1'
#
loop_
_entity.id
_entity.type
_entity.pdbx_description
1 polymer ?
#
loop_
_entity_poly.entity_id
_entity_poly.type
_entity_poly.pdbx_seq_one_letter_code
_entity_poly.pdbx_strand_id
1 'polypeptide(L)'
;MSVLYLLLTLAFAGVLLALLVRPAARAGIVWGLAALLPLLAAMTGALSVQARSARTLAAYPAGPVTLTISDGIFKRAVVLDFMDAACVERAVRLRSEAILSTPGGPLRLGATSQVEGAMPPRAVVEALTLRGELTCPNLKAVRERKT
;
A
#
# COMPACT_ATOMS: atom_id res chain seq x y z
N MET A 1 7.20 10.55 -17.55
CA MET A 1 5.76 10.47 -17.88
C MET A 1 4.89 11.24 -16.87
N SER A 2 4.99 11.05 -15.56
CA SER A 2 4.15 11.77 -14.57
C SER A 2 4.25 13.30 -14.61
N VAL A 3 5.44 13.84 -14.97
CA VAL A 3 5.65 15.30 -15.15
C VAL A 3 4.80 15.86 -16.30
N LEU A 4 4.62 15.09 -17.39
CA LEU A 4 3.79 15.52 -18.53
C LEU A 4 2.31 15.65 -18.12
N TYR A 5 1.79 14.70 -17.36
CA TYR A 5 0.42 14.76 -16.87
C TYR A 5 0.21 15.92 -15.88
N LEU A 6 1.21 16.24 -15.05
CA LEU A 6 1.15 17.37 -14.12
C LEU A 6 1.20 18.72 -14.85
N LEU A 7 2.02 18.83 -15.89
CA LEU A 7 2.03 20.00 -16.77
C LEU A 7 0.69 20.14 -17.50
N LEU A 8 0.10 19.03 -17.95
CA LEU A 8 -1.21 19.02 -18.56
C LEU A 8 -2.31 19.48 -17.58
N THR A 9 -2.30 18.98 -16.32
CA THR A 9 -3.27 19.44 -15.30
C THR A 9 -3.15 20.94 -15.04
N LEU A 10 -1.93 21.46 -14.96
CA LEU A 10 -1.68 22.88 -14.73
C LEU A 10 -2.11 23.73 -15.93
N ALA A 11 -1.85 23.26 -17.15
CA ALA A 11 -2.28 23.93 -18.37
C ALA A 11 -3.82 23.99 -18.45
N PHE A 12 -4.51 22.88 -18.20
CA PHE A 12 -5.97 22.84 -18.16
C PHE A 12 -6.55 23.73 -17.06
N ALA A 13 -5.95 23.74 -15.86
CA ALA A 13 -6.37 24.60 -14.76
C ALA A 13 -6.20 26.07 -15.10
N GLY A 14 -5.08 26.44 -15.72
CA GLY A 14 -4.82 27.79 -16.21
C GLY A 14 -5.81 28.25 -17.28
N VAL A 15 -6.14 27.37 -18.24
CA VAL A 15 -7.16 27.66 -19.27
C VAL A 15 -8.54 27.86 -18.63
N LEU A 16 -8.90 27.04 -17.64
CA LEU A 16 -10.17 27.13 -16.93
C LEU A 16 -10.27 28.45 -16.14
N LEU A 17 -9.20 28.84 -15.44
CA LEU A 17 -9.09 30.13 -14.75
C LEU A 17 -9.22 31.30 -15.73
N ALA A 18 -8.52 31.24 -16.88
CA ALA A 18 -8.59 32.27 -17.92
C ALA A 18 -9.99 32.39 -18.55
N LEU A 19 -10.72 31.28 -18.68
CA LEU A 19 -12.10 31.27 -19.16
C LEU A 19 -13.09 31.79 -18.12
N LEU A 20 -12.91 31.46 -16.84
CA LEU A 20 -13.76 31.95 -15.75
C LEU A 20 -13.67 33.48 -15.57
N VAL A 21 -12.52 34.08 -15.90
CA VAL A 21 -12.33 35.54 -15.86
C VAL A 21 -12.99 36.24 -17.07
N ARG A 22 -13.38 35.51 -18.12
CA ARG A 22 -14.02 36.10 -19.32
C ARG A 22 -15.56 35.98 -19.27
N PRO A 23 -16.31 37.09 -19.43
CA PRO A 23 -17.77 37.10 -19.30
C PRO A 23 -18.53 36.36 -20.42
N ALA A 24 -17.85 35.86 -21.46
CA ALA A 24 -18.44 35.20 -22.62
C ALA A 24 -18.07 33.70 -22.76
N ALA A 25 -17.57 33.06 -21.70
CA ALA A 25 -17.20 31.65 -21.75
C ALA A 25 -18.46 30.77 -21.90
N ARG A 26 -18.50 29.93 -22.95
CA ARG A 26 -19.58 28.97 -23.17
C ARG A 26 -19.61 27.97 -22.02
N ALA A 27 -20.74 27.90 -21.31
CA ALA A 27 -20.90 27.06 -20.11
C ALA A 27 -20.39 25.61 -20.31
N GLY A 28 -20.68 24.99 -21.46
CA GLY A 28 -20.23 23.62 -21.76
C GLY A 28 -18.70 23.41 -21.70
N ILE A 29 -17.90 24.43 -22.03
CA ILE A 29 -16.43 24.34 -21.97
C ILE A 29 -15.96 24.40 -20.51
N VAL A 30 -16.56 25.28 -19.71
CA VAL A 30 -16.23 25.41 -18.27
C VAL A 30 -16.57 24.12 -17.53
N TRP A 31 -17.75 23.54 -17.79
CA TRP A 31 -18.16 22.26 -17.22
C TRP A 31 -17.28 21.09 -17.68
N GLY A 32 -16.96 21.03 -18.97
CA GLY A 32 -16.07 20.00 -19.51
C GLY A 32 -14.67 20.04 -18.89
N LEU A 33 -14.08 21.23 -18.78
CA LEU A 33 -12.79 21.42 -18.13
C LEU A 33 -12.84 21.11 -16.63
N ALA A 34 -13.93 21.48 -15.95
CA ALA A 34 -14.11 21.23 -14.52
C ALA A 34 -14.24 19.73 -14.22
N ALA A 35 -14.83 18.95 -15.13
CA ALA A 35 -14.89 17.50 -15.02
C ALA A 35 -13.57 16.81 -15.39
N LEU A 36 -12.81 17.38 -16.32
CA LEU A 36 -11.54 16.81 -16.78
C LEU A 36 -10.41 16.98 -15.74
N LEU A 37 -10.41 18.09 -14.99
CA LEU A 37 -9.35 18.37 -14.01
C LEU A 37 -9.24 17.32 -12.89
N PRO A 38 -10.33 16.90 -12.21
CA PRO A 38 -10.28 15.84 -11.21
C PRO A 38 -9.76 14.52 -11.79
N LEU A 39 -10.11 14.20 -13.04
CA LEU A 39 -9.65 12.98 -13.71
C LEU A 39 -8.14 12.99 -13.92
N LEU A 40 -7.61 14.11 -14.44
CA LEU A 40 -6.16 14.26 -14.64
C LEU A 40 -5.40 14.32 -13.30
N ALA A 41 -5.98 14.94 -12.26
CA ALA A 41 -5.44 14.93 -10.91
C ALA A 41 -5.39 13.51 -10.32
N ALA A 42 -6.45 12.70 -10.53
CA ALA A 42 -6.47 11.32 -10.09
C ALA A 42 -5.41 10.48 -10.83
N MET A 43 -5.25 10.66 -12.14
CA MET A 43 -4.24 9.95 -12.93
C MET A 43 -2.81 10.32 -12.53
N THR A 44 -2.52 11.61 -12.34
CA THR A 44 -1.20 12.05 -11.86
C THR A 44 -0.89 11.48 -10.48
N GLY A 45 -1.86 11.52 -9.57
CA GLY A 45 -1.77 10.89 -8.26
C GLY A 45 -1.42 9.40 -8.35
N ALA A 46 -2.21 8.63 -9.10
CA ALA A 46 -2.00 7.20 -9.28
C ALA A 46 -0.61 6.87 -9.85
N LEU A 47 -0.18 7.57 -10.92
CA LEU A 47 1.13 7.37 -11.54
C LEU A 47 2.29 7.75 -10.63
N SER A 48 2.12 8.81 -9.81
CA SER A 48 3.15 9.22 -8.86
C SER A 48 3.36 8.17 -7.75
N VAL A 49 2.27 7.58 -7.27
CA VAL A 49 2.30 6.51 -6.26
C VAL A 49 2.96 5.26 -6.82
N GLN A 50 2.62 4.85 -8.04
CA GLN A 50 3.25 3.71 -8.72
C GLN A 50 4.76 3.93 -8.97
N ALA A 51 5.16 5.13 -9.38
CA ALA A 51 6.58 5.44 -9.57
C ALA A 51 7.35 5.42 -8.24
N ARG A 52 6.73 5.92 -7.16
CA ARG A 52 7.34 5.91 -5.83
C ARG A 52 7.46 4.51 -5.26
N SER A 53 6.41 3.69 -5.36
CA SER A 53 6.44 2.29 -4.88
C SER A 53 7.52 1.47 -5.58
N ALA A 54 7.66 1.62 -6.91
CA ALA A 54 8.71 0.95 -7.68
C ALA A 54 10.12 1.33 -7.22
N ARG A 55 10.38 2.62 -6.93
CA ARG A 55 11.68 3.07 -6.40
C ARG A 55 11.96 2.54 -5.01
N THR A 56 10.97 2.56 -4.13
CA THR A 56 11.12 2.04 -2.76
C THR A 56 11.47 0.56 -2.77
N LEU A 57 10.83 -0.23 -3.65
CA LEU A 57 11.11 -1.64 -3.83
C LEU A 57 12.49 -1.90 -4.44
N ALA A 58 12.88 -1.13 -5.47
CA ALA A 58 14.19 -1.27 -6.10
C ALA A 58 15.36 -0.93 -5.16
N ALA A 59 15.14 -0.02 -4.21
CA ALA A 59 16.14 0.39 -3.24
C ALA A 59 16.24 -0.57 -2.04
N TYR A 60 15.30 -1.51 -1.88
CA TYR A 60 15.26 -2.40 -0.73
C TYR A 60 15.82 -3.79 -1.10
N PRO A 61 16.93 -4.25 -0.48
CA PRO A 61 17.43 -5.59 -0.70
C PRO A 61 16.51 -6.61 0.00
N ALA A 62 15.72 -7.34 -0.79
CA ALA A 62 14.88 -8.42 -0.29
C ALA A 62 15.77 -9.57 0.25
N GLY A 63 15.49 -10.01 1.47
CA GLY A 63 16.22 -11.10 2.11
C GLY A 63 15.41 -11.70 3.27
N PRO A 64 15.81 -12.89 3.73
CA PRO A 64 15.13 -13.56 4.83
C PRO A 64 15.27 -12.76 6.13
N VAL A 65 14.20 -12.73 6.90
CA VAL A 65 14.10 -11.96 8.15
C VAL A 65 13.88 -12.93 9.30
N THR A 66 14.67 -12.77 10.37
CA THR A 66 14.44 -13.50 11.62
C THR A 66 13.55 -12.66 12.52
N LEU A 67 12.36 -13.19 12.84
CA LEU A 67 11.40 -12.57 13.75
C LEU A 67 11.20 -13.45 14.97
N THR A 68 11.11 -12.84 16.15
CA THR A 68 10.67 -13.51 17.37
C THR A 68 9.20 -13.17 17.57
N ILE A 69 8.34 -14.15 17.42
CA ILE A 69 6.90 -13.98 17.58
C ILE A 69 6.48 -14.59 18.91
N SER A 70 5.71 -13.83 19.69
CA SER A 70 5.13 -14.28 20.95
C SER A 70 3.61 -14.35 20.87
N ASP A 71 3.01 -15.50 21.20
CA ASP A 71 1.56 -15.71 21.26
C ASP A 71 1.03 -15.57 22.71
N GLY A 72 1.60 -14.62 23.47
CA GLY A 72 1.32 -14.38 24.89
C GLY A 72 1.91 -15.42 25.86
N ILE A 73 1.93 -16.70 25.50
CA ILE A 73 2.43 -17.81 26.35
C ILE A 73 3.77 -18.35 25.83
N PHE A 74 3.94 -18.40 24.51
CA PHE A 74 5.14 -18.95 23.88
C PHE A 74 5.85 -17.90 23.03
N LYS A 75 7.17 -17.76 23.22
CA LYS A 75 8.05 -17.00 22.33
C LYS A 75 8.81 -17.95 21.41
N ARG A 76 8.82 -17.69 20.11
CA ARG A 76 9.58 -18.49 19.14
C ARG A 76 10.24 -17.60 18.10
N ALA A 77 11.53 -17.83 17.88
CA ALA A 77 12.24 -17.28 16.73
C ALA A 77 11.88 -18.07 15.47
N VAL A 78 11.45 -17.38 14.43
CA VAL A 78 11.09 -17.94 13.12
C VAL A 78 11.83 -17.15 12.07
N VAL A 79 12.50 -17.86 11.16
CA VAL A 79 13.05 -17.27 9.93
C VAL A 79 11.96 -17.29 8.88
N LEU A 80 11.55 -16.11 8.44
CA LEU A 80 10.54 -15.92 7.41
C LEU A 80 11.20 -15.37 6.15
N ASP A 81 10.69 -15.77 4.99
CA ASP A 81 11.02 -15.08 3.76
C ASP A 81 10.48 -13.64 3.79
N PHE A 82 11.05 -12.79 2.94
CA PHE A 82 10.67 -11.38 2.82
C PHE A 82 9.16 -11.21 2.61
N MET A 83 8.53 -12.05 1.78
CA MET A 83 7.10 -12.00 1.50
C MET A 83 6.26 -12.34 2.74
N ASP A 84 6.61 -13.41 3.44
CA ASP A 84 5.90 -13.82 4.65
C ASP A 84 6.08 -12.78 5.77
N ALA A 85 7.28 -12.21 5.92
CA ALA A 85 7.54 -11.15 6.88
C ALA A 85 6.72 -9.87 6.58
N ALA A 86 6.56 -9.51 5.31
CA ALA A 86 5.70 -8.40 4.89
C ALA A 86 4.21 -8.68 5.17
N CYS A 87 3.76 -9.92 4.97
CA CYS A 87 2.41 -10.35 5.32
C CYS A 87 2.15 -10.29 6.83
N VAL A 88 3.14 -10.67 7.64
CA VAL A 88 3.08 -10.57 9.11
C VAL A 88 3.02 -9.12 9.56
N GLU A 89 3.87 -8.23 9.02
CA GLU A 89 3.81 -6.79 9.34
C GLU A 89 2.42 -6.22 9.07
N ARG A 90 1.83 -6.55 7.91
CA ARG A 90 0.48 -6.09 7.56
C ARG A 90 -0.57 -6.63 8.54
N ALA A 91 -0.50 -7.92 8.89
CA ALA A 91 -1.45 -8.55 9.81
C ALA A 91 -1.36 -7.92 11.21
N VAL A 92 -0.15 -7.71 11.73
CA VAL A 92 0.10 -7.08 13.03
C VAL A 92 -0.38 -5.62 13.01
N ARG A 93 -0.06 -4.86 11.97
CA ARG A 93 -0.49 -3.46 11.81
C ARG A 93 -2.02 -3.34 11.78
N LEU A 94 -2.69 -4.24 11.08
CA LEU A 94 -4.15 -4.27 10.98
C LEU A 94 -4.82 -4.93 12.20
N ARG A 95 -4.03 -5.44 13.16
CA ARG A 95 -4.51 -6.20 14.34
C ARG A 95 -5.47 -7.34 13.95
N SER A 96 -5.22 -7.97 12.80
CA SER A 96 -6.07 -9.05 12.30
C SER A 96 -5.65 -10.38 12.91
N GLU A 97 -6.63 -11.17 13.36
CA GLU A 97 -6.38 -12.55 13.79
C GLU A 97 -6.06 -13.44 12.58
N ALA A 98 -4.88 -14.04 12.58
CA ALA A 98 -4.40 -14.87 11.50
C ALA A 98 -3.59 -16.06 12.01
N ILE A 99 -3.55 -17.13 11.22
CA ILE A 99 -2.67 -18.28 11.45
C ILE A 99 -1.59 -18.23 10.38
N LEU A 100 -0.34 -18.15 10.83
CA LEU A 100 0.86 -18.25 10.00
C LEU A 100 1.35 -19.69 9.99
N SER A 101 1.37 -20.32 8.82
CA SER A 101 1.97 -21.64 8.62
C SER A 101 3.49 -21.49 8.53
N THR A 102 4.22 -21.95 9.55
CA THR A 102 5.69 -21.97 9.55
C THR A 102 6.20 -23.41 9.50
N PRO A 103 7.46 -23.66 9.09
CA PRO A 103 8.05 -25.01 9.14
C PRO A 103 8.05 -25.62 10.55
N GLY A 104 8.10 -24.79 11.60
CA GLY A 104 8.01 -25.22 13.00
C GLY A 104 6.58 -25.48 13.49
N GLY A 105 5.58 -25.37 12.63
CA GLY A 105 4.16 -25.52 12.94
C GLY A 105 3.35 -24.23 12.78
N PRO A 106 2.01 -24.33 12.85
CA PRO A 106 1.14 -23.17 12.76
C PRO A 106 1.32 -22.26 13.98
N LEU A 107 1.41 -20.96 13.73
CA LEU A 107 1.55 -19.93 14.75
C LEU A 107 0.36 -18.98 14.66
N ARG A 108 -0.30 -18.70 15.79
CA ARG A 108 -1.39 -17.73 15.83
C ARG A 108 -0.83 -16.33 16.03
N LEU A 109 -1.33 -15.41 15.21
CA LEU A 109 -1.14 -13.98 15.29
C LEU A 109 -2.48 -13.42 15.75
N GLY A 110 -2.52 -12.85 16.94
CA GLY A 110 -3.72 -12.24 17.51
C GLY A 110 -3.44 -10.86 18.08
N ALA A 111 -4.45 -10.23 18.69
CA ALA A 111 -4.32 -8.88 19.25
C ALA A 111 -3.25 -8.76 20.34
N THR A 112 -2.95 -9.85 21.04
CA THR A 112 -1.93 -9.95 22.09
C THR A 112 -0.58 -10.44 21.59
N SER A 113 -0.47 -10.80 20.30
CA SER A 113 0.79 -11.27 19.75
C SER A 113 1.78 -10.12 19.60
N GLN A 114 3.00 -10.32 20.09
CA GLN A 114 4.09 -9.36 19.89
C GLN A 114 5.08 -9.95 18.90
N VAL A 115 5.56 -9.09 18.01
CA VAL A 115 6.58 -9.45 17.03
C VAL A 115 7.77 -8.56 17.29
N GLU A 116 8.88 -9.18 17.68
CA GLU A 116 10.17 -8.53 17.93
C GLU A 116 11.14 -8.92 16.81
N GLY A 117 11.90 -7.97 16.28
CA GLY A 117 12.90 -8.22 15.24
C GLY A 117 12.87 -7.20 14.10
N ALA A 118 13.71 -7.44 13.10
CA ALA A 118 13.91 -6.54 11.96
C ALA A 118 12.79 -6.68 10.92
N MET A 119 11.56 -6.29 11.27
CA MET A 119 10.44 -6.31 10.33
C MET A 119 10.70 -5.43 9.09
N PRO A 120 10.17 -5.82 7.91
CA PRO A 120 10.22 -4.97 6.74
C PRO A 120 9.61 -3.60 7.04
N PRO A 121 10.24 -2.50 6.59
CA PRO A 121 9.71 -1.17 6.86
C PRO A 121 8.35 -1.00 6.18
N ARG A 122 7.45 -0.30 6.86
CA ARG A 122 6.06 -0.08 6.41
C ARG A 122 5.94 0.42 4.97
N ALA A 123 6.83 1.32 4.56
CA ALA A 123 6.86 1.87 3.20
C ALA A 123 7.07 0.79 2.11
N VAL A 124 7.81 -0.28 2.43
CA VAL A 124 8.05 -1.40 1.51
C VAL A 124 6.82 -2.30 1.44
N VAL A 125 6.20 -2.63 2.57
CA VAL A 125 4.98 -3.45 2.60
C VAL A 125 3.81 -2.74 1.92
N GLU A 126 3.68 -1.43 2.12
CA GLU A 126 2.70 -0.60 1.39
C GLU A 126 3.00 -0.57 -0.11
N ALA A 127 4.27 -0.46 -0.51
CA ALA A 127 4.66 -0.53 -1.91
C ALA A 127 4.30 -1.87 -2.56
N LEU A 128 4.56 -3.00 -1.89
CA LEU A 128 4.14 -4.34 -2.35
C LEU A 128 2.61 -4.45 -2.48
N THR A 129 1.88 -3.89 -1.51
CA THR A 129 0.41 -3.88 -1.52
C THR A 129 -0.14 -3.07 -2.68
N LEU A 130 0.41 -1.87 -2.92
CA LEU A 130 -0.02 -0.96 -3.98
C LEU A 130 0.29 -1.48 -5.39
N ARG A 131 1.31 -2.33 -5.55
CA ARG A 131 1.62 -2.99 -6.82
C ARG A 131 0.89 -4.32 -7.01
N GLY A 132 0.18 -4.80 -5.99
CA GLY A 132 -0.48 -6.11 -6.02
C GLY A 132 0.50 -7.28 -5.98
N GLU A 133 1.76 -7.05 -5.60
CA GLU A 133 2.80 -8.07 -5.51
C GLU A 133 2.74 -8.80 -4.16
N LEU A 134 2.10 -8.21 -3.14
CA LEU A 134 1.94 -8.82 -1.82
C LEU A 134 0.98 -10.03 -1.85
N THR A 135 1.56 -11.23 -1.95
CA THR A 135 0.84 -12.51 -1.91
C THR A 135 1.15 -13.22 -0.60
N CYS A 136 0.11 -13.57 0.17
CA CYS A 136 0.23 -14.16 1.51
C CYS A 136 -0.32 -15.59 1.57
N PRO A 137 0.33 -16.59 0.94
CA PRO A 137 -0.17 -17.96 0.92
C PRO A 137 -0.11 -18.65 2.28
N ASN A 138 0.90 -18.31 3.09
CA ASN A 138 1.16 -18.92 4.38
C ASN A 138 0.38 -18.28 5.52
N LEU A 139 -0.34 -17.19 5.28
CA LEU A 139 -1.09 -16.45 6.29
C LEU A 139 -2.59 -16.55 6.02
N LYS A 140 -3.32 -17.22 6.90
CA LYS A 140 -4.78 -17.43 6.78
C LYS A 140 -5.51 -16.63 7.84
N ALA A 141 -6.45 -15.78 7.45
CA ALA A 141 -7.32 -15.10 8.40
C ALA A 141 -8.15 -16.13 9.20
N VAL A 142 -8.20 -15.97 10.51
CA VAL A 142 -9.11 -16.75 11.35
C VAL A 142 -10.50 -16.16 11.11
N ARG A 143 -11.38 -16.88 10.42
CA ARG A 143 -12.78 -16.46 10.32
C ARG A 143 -13.36 -16.49 11.73
N GLU A 144 -13.76 -15.33 12.24
CA GLU A 144 -14.67 -15.28 13.37
C GLU A 144 -15.91 -16.11 13.02
N ARG A 145 -16.14 -17.16 13.79
CA ARG A 145 -17.38 -17.92 13.72
C ARG A 145 -18.46 -16.98 14.23
N LYS A 146 -19.26 -16.39 13.33
CA LYS A 146 -20.51 -15.71 13.71
C LYS A 146 -21.37 -16.73 14.46
N THR A 147 -21.41 -16.61 15.78
CA THR A 147 -22.47 -17.14 16.63
C THR A 147 -23.77 -16.39 16.37
#